data_AF-A0A098YDQ9-F1
#
_entry.id   AF-A0A098YDQ9-F1
#
_cell.length_a   1.000
_cell.length_b   1.000
_cell.length_c   1.000
_cell.angle_alpha   90.00
_cell.angle_beta   90.00
_cell.angle_gamma   90.00
#
_symmetry.space_group_name_H-M   'P 1'
#
loop_
_entity.id
_entity.type
_entity.pdbx_description
1 polymer ?
#
loop_
_entity_poly.entity_id
_entity_poly.type
_entity_poly.pdbx_seq_one_letter_code
_entity_poly.pdbx_strand_id
1 'polypeptide(L)'
;MSTPLVVAATVVAVVLAALGGLSTALRRRIGTAHLAGTALLELLLLVQLGVAVAALARGDRPEDLPTFLAYLISVVLLPVAGVLWARSEPTRWAGTVLGVATLAVAVMLWRLLDLWEVTGG
;
A
#
# COMPACT_ATOMS: atom_id res chain seq x y z
N MET A 1 10.29 9.61 7.87
CA MET A 1 9.17 8.65 7.85
C MET A 1 9.09 7.96 9.20
N SER A 2 7.90 7.52 9.65
CA SER A 2 7.74 6.82 10.92
C SER A 2 7.68 5.30 10.71
N THR A 3 8.66 4.59 11.25
CA THR A 3 8.70 3.11 11.28
C THR A 3 7.40 2.46 11.80
N PRO A 4 6.73 2.95 12.88
CA PRO A 4 5.48 2.32 13.32
C PRO A 4 4.34 2.45 12.32
N LEU A 5 4.29 3.54 11.55
CA LEU A 5 3.25 3.74 10.51
C LEU A 5 3.48 2.78 9.33
N VAL A 6 4.73 2.62 8.92
CA VAL A 6 5.13 1.64 7.90
C VAL A 6 4.70 0.24 8.32
N VAL A 7 5.05 -0.18 9.53
CA VAL A 7 4.67 -1.50 10.07
C VAL A 7 3.15 -1.67 10.12
N ALA A 8 2.41 -0.68 10.60
CA ALA A 8 0.95 -0.74 10.67
C ALA A 8 0.32 -0.90 9.27
N ALA A 9 0.76 -0.09 8.30
CA ALA A 9 0.29 -0.17 6.92
C ALA A 9 0.67 -1.51 6.25
N THR A 10 1.89 -2.01 6.48
CA THR A 10 2.33 -3.34 6.02
C THR A 10 1.44 -4.44 6.58
N VAL A 11 1.12 -4.43 7.88
CA VAL A 11 0.24 -5.45 8.49
C VAL A 11 -1.14 -5.43 7.84
N VAL A 12 -1.75 -4.26 7.67
CA VAL A 12 -3.06 -4.14 7.00
C VAL A 12 -2.99 -4.64 5.55
N ALA A 13 -1.94 -4.27 4.82
CA ALA A 13 -1.71 -4.71 3.45
C ALA A 13 -1.54 -6.23 3.32
N VAL A 14 -0.79 -6.86 4.22
CA VAL A 14 -0.61 -8.32 4.25
C VAL A 14 -1.91 -9.04 4.62
N VAL A 15 -2.67 -8.52 5.59
CA VAL A 15 -3.99 -9.06 5.95
C VAL A 15 -4.94 -8.99 4.75
N LEU A 16 -4.95 -7.88 4.01
CA LEU A 16 -5.73 -7.74 2.78
C LEU A 16 -5.29 -8.71 1.69
N ALA A 17 -3.98 -8.91 1.52
CA ALA A 17 -3.44 -9.88 0.58
C ALA A 17 -3.92 -11.30 0.91
N ALA A 18 -3.86 -11.69 2.19
CA ALA A 18 -4.37 -12.97 2.67
C ALA A 18 -5.88 -13.11 2.48
N LEU A 19 -6.66 -12.06 2.77
CA LEU A 19 -8.11 -12.04 2.54
C LEU A 19 -8.46 -12.18 1.04
N GLY A 20 -7.70 -11.51 0.17
CA GLY A 20 -7.81 -11.62 -1.28
C GLY A 20 -7.54 -13.04 -1.79
N GLY A 21 -6.45 -13.66 -1.33
CA GLY A 21 -6.15 -15.05 -1.64
C GLY A 21 -7.19 -16.03 -1.11
N LEU A 22 -7.65 -15.84 0.13
CA LEU A 22 -8.67 -16.67 0.77
C LEU A 22 -10.01 -16.57 0.04
N SER A 23 -10.44 -15.38 -0.35
CA SER A 23 -11.69 -15.20 -1.11
C SER A 23 -11.61 -15.89 -2.47
N THR A 24 -10.48 -15.78 -3.18
CA THR A 24 -10.28 -16.52 -4.43
C THR A 24 -10.30 -18.04 -4.22
N ALA A 25 -9.62 -18.55 -3.18
CA ALA A 25 -9.59 -19.98 -2.87
C ALA A 25 -11.00 -20.53 -2.53
N LEU A 26 -11.79 -19.75 -1.80
CA LEU A 26 -13.18 -20.06 -1.47
C LEU A 26 -14.16 -19.73 -2.61
N ARG A 27 -13.68 -19.35 -3.80
CA ARG A 27 -14.47 -18.96 -4.98
C ARG A 27 -15.47 -17.82 -4.71
N ARG A 28 -15.13 -16.92 -3.79
CA ARG A 28 -15.91 -15.73 -3.43
C ARG A 28 -15.38 -14.50 -4.19
N ARG A 29 -16.27 -13.54 -4.43
CA ARG A 29 -15.89 -12.21 -4.94
C ARG A 29 -15.45 -11.30 -3.79
N ILE A 30 -14.84 -10.17 -4.14
CA ILE A 30 -14.57 -9.09 -3.17
C ILE A 30 -15.89 -8.60 -2.55
N GLY A 31 -15.82 -8.21 -1.29
CA GLY A 31 -16.99 -7.77 -0.51
C GLY A 31 -16.65 -6.60 0.41
N THR A 32 -17.56 -6.28 1.34
CA THR A 32 -17.43 -5.15 2.27
C THR A 32 -16.12 -5.18 3.08
N ALA A 33 -15.71 -6.36 3.57
CA ALA A 33 -14.45 -6.51 4.30
C ALA A 33 -13.21 -6.10 3.48
N HIS A 34 -13.20 -6.43 2.18
CA HIS A 34 -12.11 -6.03 1.29
C HIS A 34 -12.10 -4.52 1.09
N LEU A 35 -13.27 -3.93 0.82
CA LEU A 35 -13.38 -2.48 0.61
C LEU A 35 -13.05 -1.68 1.87
N ALA A 36 -13.54 -2.10 3.03
CA ALA A 36 -13.26 -1.46 4.31
C ALA A 36 -11.77 -1.58 4.69
N GLY A 37 -11.18 -2.76 4.49
CA GLY A 37 -9.76 -2.95 4.72
C GLY A 37 -8.91 -2.11 3.75
N THR A 38 -9.24 -2.06 2.46
CA THR A 38 -8.53 -1.21 1.51
C THR A 38 -8.70 0.27 1.84
N ALA A 39 -9.88 0.72 2.28
CA ALA A 39 -10.07 2.10 2.73
C ALA A 39 -9.22 2.44 3.97
N LEU A 40 -9.09 1.49 4.91
CA LEU A 40 -8.18 1.64 6.06
C LEU A 40 -6.73 1.72 5.61
N LEU A 41 -6.30 0.85 4.69
CA LEU A 41 -4.95 0.89 4.12
C LEU A 41 -4.70 2.25 3.44
N GLU A 42 -5.62 2.70 2.59
CA GLU A 42 -5.53 3.96 1.87
C GLU A 42 -5.38 5.14 2.84
N LEU A 43 -6.15 5.17 3.93
CA LEU A 43 -6.04 6.20 4.95
C LEU A 43 -4.64 6.23 5.59
N LEU A 44 -4.08 5.07 5.95
CA LEU A 44 -2.73 4.98 6.50
C LEU A 44 -1.67 5.48 5.50
N LEU A 45 -1.82 5.13 4.23
CA LEU A 45 -0.93 5.56 3.15
C LEU A 45 -1.00 7.08 2.90
N LEU A 46 -2.19 7.67 2.97
CA LEU A 46 -2.37 9.12 2.87
C LEU A 46 -1.75 9.87 4.05
N VAL A 47 -1.87 9.33 5.27
CA VAL A 47 -1.15 9.87 6.45
C VAL A 47 0.36 9.78 6.22
N GLN A 48 0.86 8.65 5.71
CA GLN A 48 2.28 8.47 5.42
C GLN A 48 2.78 9.45 4.34
N LEU A 49 2.00 9.65 3.28
CA LEU A 49 2.25 10.65 2.25
C LEU A 49 2.37 12.05 2.85
N GLY A 50 1.42 12.43 3.72
CA GLY A 50 1.46 13.72 4.42
C GLY A 50 2.72 13.89 5.27
N VAL A 51 3.12 12.86 6.02
CA VAL A 51 4.36 12.86 6.82
C VAL A 51 5.60 13.01 5.93
N ALA A 52 5.67 12.28 4.82
CA ALA A 52 6.80 12.37 3.88
C ALA A 52 6.89 13.76 3.22
N VAL A 53 5.76 14.31 2.76
CA VAL A 53 5.70 15.65 2.15
C VAL A 53 6.08 16.73 3.17
N ALA A 54 5.59 16.65 4.41
CA ALA A 54 5.95 17.59 5.47
C ALA A 54 7.45 17.55 5.80
N ALA A 55 8.07 16.37 5.77
CA ALA A 55 9.51 16.23 5.97
C ALA A 55 10.31 16.84 4.80
N LEU A 56 9.93 16.54 3.55
CA LEU A 56 10.54 17.15 2.36
C LEU A 56 10.42 18.69 2.39
N ALA A 57 9.28 19.22 2.82
CA ALA A 57 9.05 20.67 2.94
C ALA A 57 9.92 21.33 4.02
N ARG A 58 10.34 20.58 5.05
CA ARG A 58 11.29 21.06 6.08
C ARG A 58 12.75 20.97 5.64
N GLY A 59 13.02 20.42 4.46
CA GLY A 59 14.36 20.32 3.88
C GLY A 59 15.00 18.94 4.01
N ASP A 60 14.34 17.97 4.66
CA ASP A 60 14.80 16.58 4.69
C ASP A 60 14.84 16.02 3.26
N ARG A 61 15.85 15.22 2.92
CA ARG A 61 15.97 14.60 1.59
C ARG A 61 16.26 13.10 1.70
N PRO A 62 15.55 12.25 0.95
CA PRO A 62 15.91 10.84 0.80
C PRO A 62 17.19 10.72 -0.05
N GLU A 63 17.79 9.53 -0.06
CA GLU A 63 19.00 9.22 -0.84
C GLU A 63 18.80 9.48 -2.34
N ASP A 64 17.68 9.00 -2.90
CA ASP A 64 17.29 9.21 -4.30
C ASP A 64 15.86 9.76 -4.37
N LEU A 65 15.76 11.07 -4.57
CA LEU A 65 14.48 11.78 -4.58
C LEU A 65 13.54 11.35 -5.72
N PRO A 66 13.96 11.29 -7.00
CA PRO A 66 13.12 10.75 -8.08
C PRO A 66 12.54 9.37 -7.76
N THR A 67 13.39 8.42 -7.32
CA THR A 67 12.94 7.08 -6.99
C THR A 67 12.00 7.08 -5.79
N PHE A 68 12.32 7.84 -4.74
CA PHE A 68 11.45 7.98 -3.57
C PHE A 68 10.06 8.49 -3.94
N LEU A 69 9.98 9.56 -4.76
CA LEU A 69 8.69 10.12 -5.21
C LEU A 69 7.90 9.12 -6.07
N ALA A 70 8.58 8.39 -6.96
CA ALA A 70 7.93 7.36 -7.78
C ALA A 70 7.29 6.27 -6.91
N TYR A 71 8.01 5.78 -5.89
CA TYR A 71 7.46 4.80 -4.94
C TYR A 71 6.34 5.40 -4.10
N LEU A 72 6.51 6.63 -3.60
CA LEU A 72 5.55 7.29 -2.71
C LEU A 72 4.19 7.51 -3.38
N ILE A 73 4.20 7.92 -4.64
CA ILE A 73 2.97 8.06 -5.43
C ILE A 73 2.37 6.68 -5.72
N SER A 74 3.20 5.72 -6.13
CA SER A 74 2.75 4.39 -6.52
C SER A 74 2.06 3.64 -5.36
N VAL A 75 2.56 3.75 -4.13
CA VAL A 75 1.93 3.07 -2.98
C VAL A 75 0.51 3.55 -2.72
N VAL A 76 0.19 4.82 -2.99
CA VAL A 76 -1.17 5.38 -2.84
C VAL A 76 -2.06 4.97 -4.02
N LEU A 77 -1.53 4.92 -5.24
CA LEU A 77 -2.35 4.60 -6.41
C LEU A 77 -2.68 3.10 -6.53
N LEU A 78 -1.81 2.21 -6.05
CA LEU A 78 -1.94 0.77 -6.18
C LEU A 78 -3.22 0.19 -5.54
N PRO A 79 -3.59 0.50 -4.29
CA PRO A 79 -4.82 -0.01 -3.69
C PRO A 79 -6.07 0.48 -4.42
N VAL A 80 -6.09 1.75 -4.84
CA VAL A 80 -7.19 2.34 -5.64
C VAL A 80 -7.34 1.59 -6.97
N ALA A 81 -6.25 1.45 -7.71
CA ALA A 81 -6.24 0.70 -8.97
C ALA A 81 -6.65 -0.77 -8.77
N GLY A 82 -6.17 -1.40 -7.69
CA GLY A 82 -6.52 -2.76 -7.31
C GLY A 82 -8.02 -2.93 -7.05
N VAL A 83 -8.67 -1.98 -6.37
CA VAL A 83 -10.13 -2.00 -6.15
C VAL A 83 -10.89 -1.80 -7.46
N LEU A 84 -10.49 -0.83 -8.28
CA LEU A 84 -11.15 -0.55 -9.56
C LEU A 84 -11.08 -1.75 -10.51
N TRP A 85 -9.92 -2.41 -10.58
CA TRP A 85 -9.76 -3.64 -11.36
C TRP A 85 -10.57 -4.77 -10.74
N ALA A 86 -10.43 -5.05 -9.45
CA ALA A 86 -11.15 -6.15 -8.80
C ALA A 86 -12.68 -6.01 -8.90
N ARG A 87 -13.22 -4.78 -8.96
CA ARG A 87 -14.65 -4.53 -9.23
C ARG A 87 -15.06 -4.89 -10.67
N SER A 88 -14.16 -4.69 -11.62
CA SER A 88 -14.37 -4.98 -13.04
C SER A 88 -14.14 -6.46 -13.38
N GLU A 89 -13.44 -7.20 -12.52
CA GLU A 89 -13.15 -8.62 -12.69
C GLU A 89 -14.38 -9.50 -12.30
N PRO A 90 -15.03 -10.18 -13.26
CA PRO A 90 -16.27 -10.90 -12.99
C PRO A 90 -16.03 -12.27 -12.35
N THR A 91 -14.80 -12.76 -12.27
CA THR A 91 -14.52 -14.12 -11.79
C THR A 91 -14.09 -14.16 -10.33
N ARG A 92 -13.78 -15.36 -9.83
CA ARG A 92 -13.17 -15.56 -8.50
C ARG A 92 -11.80 -14.88 -8.33
N TRP A 93 -11.17 -14.44 -9.42
CA TRP A 93 -9.84 -13.83 -9.40
C TRP A 93 -9.81 -12.39 -8.91
N ALA A 94 -10.98 -11.75 -8.74
CA ALA A 94 -11.09 -10.40 -8.17
C ALA A 94 -10.35 -10.26 -6.82
N GLY A 95 -10.45 -11.26 -5.95
CA GLY A 95 -9.74 -11.29 -4.67
C GLY A 95 -8.21 -11.30 -4.84
N THR A 96 -7.70 -12.10 -5.77
CA THR A 96 -6.26 -12.21 -6.06
C THR A 96 -5.71 -10.91 -6.65
N VAL A 97 -6.45 -10.24 -7.56
CA VAL A 97 -6.05 -8.95 -8.13
C VAL A 97 -5.81 -7.92 -7.02
N LEU A 98 -6.79 -7.77 -6.12
CA LEU A 98 -6.65 -6.85 -4.98
C LEU A 98 -5.55 -7.31 -4.01
N GLY A 99 -5.41 -8.62 -3.82
CA GLY A 99 -4.40 -9.18 -2.94
C GLY A 99 -2.97 -8.93 -3.43
N VAL A 100 -2.72 -9.04 -4.74
CA VAL A 100 -1.43 -8.71 -5.36
C VAL A 100 -1.14 -7.22 -5.25
N ALA A 101 -2.12 -6.36 -5.51
CA ALA A 101 -1.95 -4.91 -5.38
C ALA A 101 -1.54 -4.50 -3.96
N THR A 102 -2.22 -5.06 -2.94
CA THR A 102 -1.92 -4.77 -1.54
C THR A 102 -0.61 -5.40 -1.07
N LEU A 103 -0.26 -6.60 -1.55
CA LEU A 103 1.04 -7.20 -1.26
C LEU A 103 2.21 -6.41 -1.87
N ALA A 104 2.05 -5.87 -3.09
CA ALA A 104 3.04 -5.00 -3.70
C ALA A 104 3.28 -3.74 -2.84
N VAL A 105 2.20 -3.11 -2.36
CA VAL A 105 2.29 -1.99 -1.42
C VAL A 105 3.08 -2.35 -0.17
N ALA A 106 2.84 -3.53 0.42
CA ALA A 106 3.58 -3.98 1.60
C ALA A 106 5.10 -3.98 1.38
N VAL A 107 5.58 -4.47 0.22
CA VAL A 107 7.01 -4.48 -0.14
C VAL A 107 7.53 -3.06 -0.40
N MET A 108 6.76 -2.26 -1.15
CA MET A 108 7.15 -0.90 -1.51
C MET A 108 7.27 0.03 -0.30
N LEU A 109 6.49 -0.20 0.76
CA LEU A 109 6.60 0.54 2.02
C LEU A 109 7.98 0.37 2.68
N TRP A 110 8.52 -0.84 2.69
CA TRP A 110 9.87 -1.08 3.21
C TRP A 110 10.94 -0.49 2.31
N ARG A 111 10.74 -0.52 0.98
CA ARG A 111 11.65 0.17 0.05
C ARG A 111 11.65 1.69 0.24
N LEU A 112 10.49 2.29 0.55
CA LEU A 112 10.41 3.71 0.90
C LEU A 112 11.12 4.03 2.21
N LEU A 113 10.98 3.16 3.21
CA LEU A 113 11.65 3.32 4.49
C LEU A 113 13.18 3.25 4.33
N ASP A 114 13.67 2.28 3.57
CA ASP A 114 15.08 2.11 3.19
C ASP A 114 15.63 3.39 2.53
N LEU A 115 14.97 3.88 1.47
CA LEU A 115 15.34 5.14 0.79
C LEU A 115 15.33 6.37 1.71
N TRP A 116 14.55 6.34 2.80
CA TRP A 116 14.47 7.42 3.78
C TRP A 116 15.53 7.33 4.87
N GLU A 117 15.85 6.12 5.33
CA GLU A 117 16.76 5.87 6.45
C GLU A 117 18.24 5.88 6.05
N VAL A 118 18.58 5.59 4.78
CA VAL A 118 19.98 5.63 4.30
C VAL A 118 20.61 7.04 4.42
N THR A 119 19.80 8.10 4.54
CA THR A 119 20.29 9.46 4.86
C THR A 119 20.73 9.64 6.32
N GLY A 120 20.45 8.69 7.22
CA GLY A 120 20.64 8.80 8.68
C GLY A 120 21.97 8.29 9.26
N GLY A 121 23.03 8.22 8.46
CA GLY A 121 24.39 7.82 8.89
C GLY A 121 25.32 9.01 9.14
#